data_AF-A0A5C9B810-F1
#
_entry.id   AF-A0A5C9B810-F1
#
_cell.length_a   1.000
_cell.length_b   1.000
_cell.length_c   1.000
_cell.angle_alpha   90.00
_cell.angle_beta   90.00
_cell.angle_gamma   90.00
#
_symmetry.space_group_name_H-M   'P 1'
#
loop_
_entity.id
_entity.type
_entity.pdbx_description
1 polymer ?
#
loop_
_entity_poly.entity_id
_entity_poly.type
_entity_poly.pdbx_seq_one_letter_code
_entity_poly.pdbx_strand_id
1 'polypeptide(L)'
;MKWCEDAQKRLKKYGKKWMHEVVNVSDNLGTLIDALDEGAKPEQLKKLGFVRSEPSGILAIDESGPGKGSKMKALRLLVFPHEEKQDLYVMTLGDKDSESDDIRLCKVFVAGLQSQAPANTARRAQVTEDCPKPVNDQDKG
;
A
#
# COMPACT_ATOMS: atom_id res chain seq x y z
N MET A 1 -6.04 -7.71 7.80
CA MET A 1 -5.10 -7.30 6.73
C MET A 1 -5.51 -7.93 5.40
N LYS A 2 -5.50 -7.15 4.32
CA LYS A 2 -5.96 -7.51 2.97
C LYS A 2 -4.85 -7.19 1.95
N TRP A 3 -4.36 -8.18 1.21
CA TRP A 3 -3.32 -7.98 0.19
C TRP A 3 -3.93 -7.86 -1.20
N CYS A 4 -3.64 -6.77 -1.91
CA CYS A 4 -3.94 -6.68 -3.34
C CYS A 4 -3.02 -7.59 -4.15
N GLU A 5 -3.54 -8.06 -5.30
CA GLU A 5 -2.81 -8.91 -6.23
C GLU A 5 -1.48 -8.25 -6.71
N ASP A 6 -1.52 -6.93 -6.97
CA ASP A 6 -0.34 -6.18 -7.42
C ASP A 6 0.78 -6.16 -6.35
N ALA A 7 0.44 -5.88 -5.09
CA ALA A 7 1.39 -5.97 -3.98
C ALA A 7 2.07 -7.34 -3.91
N GLN A 8 1.30 -8.43 -3.99
CA GLN A 8 1.85 -9.79 -3.94
C GLN A 8 2.80 -10.09 -5.11
N LYS A 9 2.42 -9.68 -6.33
CA LYS A 9 3.26 -9.85 -7.53
C LYS A 9 4.55 -9.06 -7.43
N ARG A 10 4.46 -7.81 -7.01
CA ARG A 10 5.62 -6.90 -6.88
C ARG A 10 6.53 -7.30 -5.73
N LEU A 11 5.99 -7.76 -4.60
CA LEU A 11 6.78 -8.32 -3.50
C LEU A 11 7.64 -9.49 -3.98
N LYS A 12 7.07 -10.43 -4.75
CA LYS A 12 7.81 -11.54 -5.35
C LYS A 12 8.87 -11.06 -6.36
N LYS A 13 8.58 -10.01 -7.14
CA LYS A 13 9.52 -9.44 -8.12
C LYS A 13 10.71 -8.77 -7.42
N TYR A 14 10.45 -7.87 -6.48
CA TYR A 14 11.48 -7.12 -5.76
C TYR A 14 12.28 -8.02 -4.82
N GLY A 15 11.64 -8.99 -4.16
CA GLY A 15 12.31 -9.92 -3.24
C GLY A 15 13.42 -10.75 -3.89
N LYS A 16 13.38 -10.96 -5.22
CA LYS A 16 14.44 -11.67 -5.95
C LYS A 16 15.73 -10.84 -6.08
N LYS A 17 15.62 -9.51 -6.19
CA LYS A 17 16.74 -8.62 -6.50
C LYS A 17 17.19 -7.81 -5.29
N TRP A 18 16.23 -7.37 -4.47
CA TRP A 18 16.40 -6.43 -3.36
C TRP A 18 15.81 -7.04 -2.09
N MET A 19 16.29 -8.24 -1.77
CA MET A 19 15.79 -9.04 -0.65
C MET A 19 15.92 -8.31 0.69
N HIS A 20 17.02 -7.57 0.90
CA HIS A 20 17.24 -6.85 2.17
C HIS A 20 16.24 -5.72 2.35
N GLU A 21 16.02 -4.93 1.30
CA GLU A 21 15.05 -3.83 1.30
C GLU A 21 13.62 -4.36 1.50
N VAL A 22 13.28 -5.48 0.88
CA VAL A 22 11.98 -6.14 1.07
C VAL A 22 11.81 -6.67 2.50
N VAL A 23 12.86 -7.20 3.12
CA VAL A 23 12.83 -7.61 4.53
C VAL A 23 12.57 -6.40 5.42
N ASN A 24 13.31 -5.29 5.24
CA ASN A 24 13.11 -4.08 6.04
C ASN A 24 11.69 -3.52 5.90
N VAL A 25 11.16 -3.45 4.66
CA VAL A 25 9.77 -3.04 4.42
C VAL A 25 8.78 -3.97 5.14
N SER A 26 9.06 -5.27 5.18
CA SER A 26 8.21 -6.27 5.85
C SER A 26 8.26 -6.12 7.37
N ASP A 27 9.43 -5.89 7.94
CA ASP A 27 9.63 -5.65 9.38
C ASP A 27 8.95 -4.34 9.82
N ASN A 28 9.08 -3.29 9.00
CA ASN A 28 8.40 -2.00 9.20
C ASN A 28 6.88 -2.14 9.08
N LEU A 29 6.38 -2.96 8.15
CA LEU A 29 4.96 -3.31 8.06
C LEU A 29 4.49 -4.06 9.32
N GLY A 30 5.27 -5.01 9.82
CA GLY A 30 4.98 -5.71 11.08
C GLY A 30 4.85 -4.75 12.25
N THR A 31 5.81 -3.83 12.42
CA THR A 31 5.77 -2.79 13.45
C THR A 31 4.53 -1.90 13.34
N LEU A 32 4.12 -1.56 12.12
CA LEU A 32 2.90 -0.78 11.89
C LEU A 32 1.64 -1.57 12.28
N ILE A 33 1.59 -2.86 11.97
CA ILE A 33 0.47 -3.75 12.35
C ILE A 33 0.38 -3.86 13.86
N ASP A 34 1.49 -4.11 14.55
CA ASP A 34 1.53 -4.20 16.01
C ASP A 34 1.00 -2.90 16.64
N ALA A 35 1.40 -1.74 16.13
CA ALA A 35 0.88 -0.45 16.59
C ALA A 35 -0.63 -0.30 16.35
N LEU A 36 -1.14 -0.74 15.20
CA LEU A 36 -2.59 -0.73 14.92
C LEU A 36 -3.35 -1.66 15.88
N ASP A 37 -2.81 -2.85 16.15
CA ASP A 37 -3.41 -3.84 17.06
C ASP A 37 -3.40 -3.34 18.52
N GLU A 38 -2.41 -2.53 18.90
CA GLU A 38 -2.37 -1.79 20.18
C GLU A 38 -3.35 -0.60 20.24
N GLY A 39 -4.05 -0.30 19.14
CA GLY A 39 -5.05 0.75 19.07
C GLY A 39 -4.52 2.11 18.61
N ALA A 40 -3.32 2.16 18.03
CA ALA A 40 -2.83 3.39 17.40
C ALA A 40 -3.73 3.79 16.23
N LYS A 41 -4.05 5.08 16.15
CA LYS A 41 -4.77 5.67 15.01
C LYS A 41 -3.83 5.94 13.84
N PRO A 42 -4.33 5.99 12.59
CA PRO A 42 -3.49 6.27 11.41
C PRO A 42 -2.62 7.53 11.54
N GLU A 43 -3.13 8.58 12.17
CA GLU A 43 -2.37 9.81 12.44
C GLU A 43 -1.16 9.61 13.36
N GLN A 44 -1.22 8.64 14.28
CA GLN A 44 -0.12 8.31 15.18
C GLN A 44 0.97 7.50 14.46
N LEU A 45 0.60 6.68 13.47
CA LEU A 45 1.55 5.89 12.67
C LEU A 45 2.53 6.77 11.90
N LYS A 46 2.15 8.01 11.56
CA LYS A 46 3.01 8.99 10.89
C LYS A 46 4.24 9.40 11.70
N LYS A 47 4.25 9.10 13.01
CA LYS A 47 5.39 9.35 13.90
C LYS A 47 6.47 8.26 13.79
N LEU A 48 6.15 7.13 13.16
CA LEU A 48 7.12 6.09 12.84
C LEU A 48 8.03 6.63 11.72
N GLY A 49 9.35 6.64 11.96
CA GLY A 49 10.32 7.27 11.06
C GLY A 49 10.39 6.70 9.64
N PHE A 50 9.78 5.53 9.41
CA PHE A 50 9.68 4.83 8.14
C PHE A 50 8.31 5.00 7.44
N VAL A 51 7.38 5.78 8.03
CA VAL A 51 6.04 6.03 7.50
C VAL A 51 5.96 7.44 6.94
N ARG A 52 5.49 7.56 5.71
CA ARG A 52 5.15 8.83 5.07
C ARG A 52 3.67 8.89 4.74
N SER A 53 3.09 10.08 4.93
CA SER A 53 1.71 10.34 4.53
C SER A 53 1.65 10.65 3.05
N GLU A 54 0.77 9.95 2.35
CA GLU A 54 0.40 10.22 0.97
C GLU A 54 -1.06 10.73 0.92
N PRO A 55 -1.50 11.30 -0.21
CA PRO A 55 -2.88 11.78 -0.35
C PRO A 55 -3.92 10.70 -0.07
N SER A 56 -5.15 11.11 0.26
CA SER A 56 -6.30 10.22 0.47
C SER A 56 -6.14 9.23 1.65
N GLY A 57 -5.30 9.55 2.64
CA GLY A 57 -5.10 8.70 3.82
C GLY A 57 -4.21 7.48 3.56
N ILE A 58 -3.53 7.45 2.43
CA ILE A 58 -2.57 6.41 2.08
C ILE A 58 -1.30 6.62 2.92
N LEU A 59 -0.70 5.53 3.39
CA LEU A 59 0.57 5.52 4.08
C LEU A 59 1.60 4.79 3.23
N ALA A 60 2.77 5.40 3.06
CA ALA A 60 3.91 4.76 2.42
C ALA A 60 4.91 4.30 3.49
N ILE A 61 5.20 3.01 3.52
CA ILE A 61 6.20 2.38 4.38
C ILE A 61 7.48 2.20 3.57
N ASP A 62 8.60 2.72 4.06
CA ASP A 62 9.87 2.69 3.33
C ASP A 62 10.82 1.57 3.77
N GLU A 63 11.93 1.44 3.05
CA GLU A 63 12.95 0.40 3.26
C GLU A 63 13.93 0.68 4.40
N SER A 64 13.74 1.76 5.16
CA SER A 64 14.70 2.12 6.21
C SER A 64 14.86 1.00 7.25
N GLY A 65 16.10 0.76 7.66
CA GLY A 65 16.46 -0.36 8.51
C GLY A 65 17.95 -0.69 8.41
N PRO A 66 18.42 -1.70 9.16
CA PRO A 66 19.81 -2.17 9.04
C PRO A 66 20.06 -2.75 7.64
N GLY A 67 21.23 -2.53 7.06
CA GLY A 67 21.54 -3.04 5.72
C GLY A 67 22.41 -2.12 4.87
N LYS A 68 22.33 -2.25 3.54
CA LYS A 68 23.29 -1.70 2.54
C LYS A 68 23.26 -0.16 2.35
N GLY A 69 23.19 0.61 3.43
CA GLY A 69 23.48 2.05 3.48
C GLY A 69 22.95 2.84 2.28
N SER A 70 23.79 3.70 1.67
CA SER A 70 23.42 4.56 0.54
C SER A 70 23.12 3.83 -0.78
N LYS A 71 23.18 2.49 -0.83
CA LYS A 71 22.93 1.69 -2.04
C LYS A 71 21.59 0.95 -2.01
N MET A 72 20.78 1.17 -0.98
CA MET A 72 19.45 0.57 -0.92
C MET A 72 18.57 1.16 -2.00
N LYS A 73 17.75 0.31 -2.63
CA LYS A 73 16.70 0.86 -3.47
C LYS A 73 15.60 1.43 -2.56
N ALA A 74 15.29 2.70 -2.79
CA ALA A 74 14.10 3.39 -2.32
C ALA A 74 12.82 2.64 -2.72
N LEU A 75 12.40 1.70 -1.87
CA LEU A 75 11.16 0.93 -2.01
C LEU A 75 10.09 1.56 -1.14
N ARG A 76 8.84 1.52 -1.61
CA ARG A 76 7.70 1.99 -0.82
C ARG A 76 6.54 1.03 -0.91
N LEU A 77 6.14 0.49 0.22
CA LEU A 77 4.90 -0.25 0.34
C LEU A 77 3.76 0.72 0.64
N LEU A 78 2.80 0.83 -0.27
CA LEU A 78 1.62 1.67 -0.07
C LEU A 78 0.51 0.86 0.61
N VAL A 79 0.09 1.35 1.76
CA VAL A 79 -0.98 0.76 2.56
C VAL A 79 -2.09 1.78 2.84
N PHE A 80 -3.30 1.28 3.08
CA PHE A 80 -4.45 2.10 3.46
C PHE A 80 -5.15 1.49 4.68
N PRO A 81 -5.07 2.13 5.86
CA PRO A 81 -5.82 1.73 7.04
C PRO A 81 -7.28 2.21 6.91
N HIS A 82 -8.20 1.30 6.61
CA HIS A 82 -9.62 1.58 6.52
C HIS A 82 -10.25 1.55 7.92
N GLU A 83 -10.30 2.70 8.58
CA GLU A 83 -10.73 2.83 9.99
C GLU A 83 -12.12 2.23 10.25
N GLU A 84 -13.12 2.52 9.40
CA GLU A 84 -14.49 2.04 9.62
C GLU A 84 -14.63 0.51 9.58
N LYS A 85 -13.85 -0.16 8.73
CA LYS A 85 -13.88 -1.62 8.55
C LYS A 85 -12.81 -2.33 9.38
N GLN A 86 -11.94 -1.57 10.04
CA GLN A 86 -10.76 -2.08 10.75
C GLN A 86 -9.89 -2.99 9.88
N ASP A 87 -9.79 -2.66 8.59
CA ASP A 87 -9.01 -3.41 7.60
C ASP A 87 -7.75 -2.60 7.21
N LEU A 88 -6.60 -3.26 7.19
CA LEU A 88 -5.39 -2.73 6.54
C LEU A 88 -5.27 -3.29 5.13
N TYR A 89 -5.38 -2.44 4.11
CA TYR A 89 -5.15 -2.82 2.72
C TYR A 89 -3.69 -2.60 2.33
N VAL A 90 -3.02 -3.64 1.85
CA VAL A 90 -1.66 -3.60 1.31
C VAL A 90 -1.77 -3.58 -0.22
N MET A 91 -1.60 -2.38 -0.81
CA MET A 91 -2.06 -2.10 -2.17
C MET A 91 -1.00 -2.40 -3.22
N THR A 92 0.22 -1.86 -3.05
CA THR A 92 1.33 -2.08 -3.97
C THR A 92 2.68 -1.89 -3.28
N LEU A 93 3.73 -2.47 -3.87
CA LEU A 93 5.13 -2.19 -3.55
C LEU A 93 5.77 -1.53 -4.78
N GLY A 94 6.15 -0.27 -4.63
CA GLY A 94 6.77 0.52 -5.68
C GLY A 94 8.22 0.82 -5.38
N ASP A 95 8.89 1.43 -6.36
CA ASP A 95 10.13 2.15 -6.12
C ASP A 95 9.94 3.64 -6.45
N LYS A 96 10.98 4.44 -6.23
CA LYS A 96 10.92 5.89 -6.54
C LYS A 96 10.53 6.19 -7.99
N ASP A 97 10.86 5.32 -8.93
CA ASP A 97 10.61 5.54 -10.36
C ASP A 97 9.13 5.30 -10.71
N SER A 98 8.43 4.43 -9.95
CA SER A 98 7.00 4.15 -10.13
C SER A 98 6.06 4.90 -9.18
N GLU A 99 6.60 5.66 -8.22
CA GLU A 99 5.85 6.28 -7.11
C GLU A 99 4.62 7.09 -7.55
N SER A 100 4.79 7.98 -8.54
CA SER A 100 3.70 8.84 -9.01
C SER A 100 2.51 8.05 -9.58
N ASP A 101 2.79 7.00 -10.35
CA ASP A 101 1.76 6.14 -10.94
C ASP A 101 1.11 5.24 -9.88
N ASP A 102 1.92 4.72 -8.96
CA ASP A 102 1.46 3.87 -7.85
C ASP A 102 0.51 4.64 -6.92
N ILE A 103 0.85 5.88 -6.56
CA ILE A 103 -0.03 6.76 -5.76
C ILE A 103 -1.33 7.05 -6.53
N ARG A 104 -1.25 7.35 -7.83
CA ARG A 104 -2.45 7.61 -8.65
C ARG A 104 -3.40 6.41 -8.64
N LEU A 105 -2.89 5.20 -8.83
CA LEU A 105 -3.70 3.98 -8.82
C LEU A 105 -4.29 3.69 -7.42
N CYS A 106 -3.50 3.88 -6.36
CA CYS A 106 -3.97 3.70 -4.99
C CYS A 106 -5.08 4.70 -4.64
N LYS A 107 -5.01 5.95 -5.11
CA LYS A 107 -6.09 6.93 -4.91
C LYS A 107 -7.41 6.48 -5.53
N VAL A 108 -7.37 5.90 -6.73
CA VAL A 108 -8.57 5.35 -7.40
C VAL A 108 -9.15 4.20 -6.58
N PHE A 109 -8.30 3.29 -6.11
CA PHE A 109 -8.70 2.18 -5.26
C PHE A 109 -9.37 2.65 -3.95
N VAL A 110 -8.72 3.58 -3.24
CA VAL A 110 -9.25 4.15 -1.98
C VAL A 110 -10.58 4.89 -2.21
N ALA A 111 -10.70 5.66 -3.28
CA ALA A 111 -11.95 6.32 -3.63
C ALA A 111 -13.09 5.30 -3.86
N GLY A 112 -12.78 4.17 -4.51
CA GLY A 112 -13.70 3.05 -4.68
C GLY A 112 -14.14 2.41 -3.35
N LEU A 113 -13.24 2.31 -2.37
CA LEU A 113 -13.58 1.81 -1.03
C LEU A 113 -14.48 2.77 -0.27
N GLN A 114 -14.16 4.06 -0.30
CA GLN A 114 -14.91 5.12 0.39
C GLN A 114 -16.30 5.33 -0.23
N SER A 115 -16.44 5.15 -1.54
CA SER A 115 -17.74 5.24 -2.24
C SER A 115 -18.67 4.05 -1.94
N GLN A 116 -18.13 2.96 -1.38
CA GLN A 116 -18.88 1.79 -0.93
C GLN A 116 -19.24 1.86 0.56
N ALA A 117 -18.92 2.96 1.27
CA ALA A 117 -19.47 3.23 2.59
C ALA A 117 -21.01 3.30 2.50
N PRO A 118 -21.76 2.78 3.49
CA PRO A 118 -23.16 2.43 3.28
C PRO A 118 -24.03 3.65 3.00
N ALA A 119 -24.32 3.89 1.72
CA ALA A 119 -25.61 4.42 1.32
C ALA A 119 -26.66 3.36 1.67
N ASN A 120 -27.55 3.71 2.59
CA ASN A 120 -28.69 2.95 3.07
C ASN A 120 -29.31 2.01 2.00
N THR A 121 -29.34 0.71 2.30
CA THR A 121 -30.18 -0.38 1.75
C THR A 121 -30.35 -0.50 0.22
N ALA A 122 -30.06 -1.72 -0.26
CA ALA A 122 -30.39 -2.28 -1.58
C ALA A 122 -29.46 -1.96 -2.77
N ARG A 123 -28.42 -2.78 -2.93
CA ARG A 123 -28.40 -3.84 -3.95
C ARG A 123 -27.13 -4.67 -3.82
N ARG A 124 -27.33 -5.98 -3.78
CA ARG A 124 -26.29 -7.00 -3.80
C ARG A 124 -25.71 -7.04 -5.21
N ALA A 125 -24.48 -6.59 -5.40
CA ALA A 125 -23.65 -6.93 -6.55
C ALA A 125 -22.25 -7.24 -6.02
N GLN A 126 -21.79 -8.46 -6.29
CA GLN A 126 -20.45 -8.93 -5.95
C GLN A 126 -19.43 -8.06 -6.70
N VAL A 127 -18.65 -7.28 -5.96
CA VAL A 127 -17.44 -6.63 -6.49
C VAL A 127 -16.27 -7.50 -6.05
N THR A 128 -15.60 -8.13 -7.00
CA THR A 128 -14.38 -8.90 -6.76
C THR A 128 -13.24 -7.95 -6.33
N GLU A 129 -12.42 -8.40 -5.38
CA GLU A 129 -11.30 -7.68 -4.73
C GLU A 129 -10.10 -7.40 -5.68
N ASP A 130 -10.33 -7.19 -6.97
CA ASP A 130 -9.28 -6.96 -7.96
C ASP A 130 -8.84 -5.49 -7.97
N CYS A 131 -7.60 -5.25 -7.52
CA CYS A 131 -6.90 -3.99 -7.73
C CYS A 131 -6.89 -3.65 -9.24
N PRO A 132 -7.22 -2.40 -9.65
CA PRO A 132 -7.33 -2.02 -11.06
C PRO A 132 -6.00 -2.24 -11.78
N LYS A 133 -6.01 -3.04 -12.85
CA LYS A 133 -4.86 -3.26 -13.72
C LYS A 133 -4.66 -2.05 -14.64
N PRO A 134 -3.40 -1.66 -14.94
CA PRO A 134 -3.15 -0.60 -15.89
C PRO A 134 -3.67 -1.00 -17.27
N VAL A 135 -4.50 -0.13 -17.87
CA VAL A 135 -4.84 -0.23 -19.28
C VAL A 135 -3.64 0.34 -20.04
N ASN A 136 -2.99 -0.49 -20.85
CA ASN A 136 -1.94 -0.05 -21.75
C ASN A 136 -2.60 0.78 -22.86
N ASP A 137 -2.47 2.11 -22.79
CA ASP A 137 -2.77 3.01 -23.90
C ASP A 137 -1.60 2.94 -24.90
N GLN A 138 -1.57 1.86 -25.68
CA GLN A 138 -0.80 1.79 -26.92
C GLN A 138 -1.72 1.28 -28.01
N ASP A 139 -2.53 2.17 -28.56
CA ASP A 139 -2.93 2.10 -29.96
C ASP A 139 -3.14 3.52 -30.49
N LYS A 140 -2.02 4.13 -30.90
CA LYS A 140 -2.02 5.16 -31.95
C LYS A 140 -1.34 4.53 -33.15
N GLY A 141 -2.16 3.98 -34.04
CA GLY A 141 -1.84 3.62 -35.42
C GLY A 141 -2.81 4.32 -36.34
#